data_AF-A0A0Q8IUG1-F1
#
_entry.id   AF-A0A0Q8IUG1-F1
#
_cell.length_a   1.000
_cell.length_b   1.000
_cell.length_c   1.000
_cell.angle_alpha   90.00
_cell.angle_beta   90.00
_cell.angle_gamma   90.00
#
_symmetry.space_group_name_H-M   'P 1'
#
loop_
_entity.id
_entity.type
_entity.pdbx_description
1 polymer ?
#
loop_
_entity_poly.entity_id
_entity_poly.type
_entity_poly.pdbx_seq_one_letter_code
_entity_poly.pdbx_strand_id
1 'polypeptide(L)'
;MSHDARDAQYREIWVEGPQGQQLCALINGELGWLMYLREPGDAGMSSRNPDYDGPEAASIDYLLENGQRDEYPASWALPVATLQRAIDAFRADGLPPAFVLWHRDD
;
A
#
# COMPACT_ATOMS: atom_id res chain seq x y z
N MET A 1 9.80 17.71 23.02
CA MET A 1 8.70 17.20 22.17
C MET A 1 9.33 16.15 21.27
N SER A 2 9.15 14.87 21.56
CA SER A 2 9.76 13.79 20.77
C SER A 2 8.78 13.37 19.67
N HIS A 3 8.91 13.98 18.49
CA HIS A 3 8.22 13.54 17.27
C HIS A 3 8.97 12.42 16.52
N ASP A 4 10.25 12.18 16.85
CA ASP A 4 11.20 11.56 15.92
C ASP A 4 11.21 10.02 15.80
N ALA A 5 10.33 9.30 16.49
CA ALA A 5 10.33 7.82 16.45
C ALA A 5 9.05 7.19 15.86
N ARG A 6 7.93 7.90 15.89
CA ARG A 6 6.67 7.43 15.28
C ARG A 6 6.60 7.74 13.79
N ASP A 7 7.21 8.85 13.37
CA ASP A 7 7.28 9.26 11.96
C ASP A 7 8.15 8.32 11.11
N ALA A 8 9.04 7.52 11.73
CA ALA A 8 9.81 6.50 11.00
C ALA A 8 9.01 5.21 10.74
N GLN A 9 8.00 4.92 11.57
CA GLN A 9 7.22 3.68 11.49
C GLN A 9 6.14 3.77 10.40
N TYR A 10 5.32 4.82 10.46
CA TYR A 10 4.22 5.01 9.52
C TYR A 10 4.66 5.87 8.36
N ARG A 11 4.40 5.40 7.14
CA ARG A 11 4.67 6.17 5.93
C ARG A 11 3.51 6.02 4.97
N GLU A 12 3.07 7.13 4.42
CA GLU A 12 2.11 7.21 3.34
C GLU A 12 2.84 7.73 2.10
N ILE A 13 2.74 7.00 1.00
CA ILE A 13 3.39 7.38 -0.26
C ILE A 13 2.33 7.38 -1.35
N TRP A 14 2.13 8.55 -1.96
CA TRP A 14 1.32 8.70 -3.16
C TRP A 14 2.21 8.92 -4.38
N VAL A 15 1.94 8.19 -5.44
CA VAL A 15 2.59 8.34 -6.74
C VAL A 15 1.54 8.48 -7.81
N GLU A 16 1.70 9.49 -8.65
CA GLU A 16 0.87 9.69 -9.83
C GLU A 16 1.52 9.04 -11.06
N GLY A 17 0.72 8.35 -11.85
CA GLY A 17 1.10 7.71 -13.10
C GLY A 17 0.96 8.67 -14.29
N PRO A 18 1.52 8.32 -15.46
CA PRO A 18 1.56 9.18 -16.64
C PRO A 18 0.20 9.54 -17.24
N GLN A 19 -0.89 8.85 -16.88
CA GLN A 19 -2.25 9.16 -17.33
C GLN A 19 -3.18 9.54 -16.17
N GLY A 20 -2.63 9.96 -15.02
CA GLY A 20 -3.42 10.35 -13.85
C GLY A 20 -3.88 9.18 -12.98
N GLN A 21 -3.39 7.96 -13.23
CA GLN A 21 -3.53 6.86 -12.28
C GLN A 21 -2.81 7.20 -10.98
N GLN A 22 -3.21 6.56 -9.89
CA GLN A 22 -2.55 6.76 -8.61
C GLN A 22 -2.19 5.42 -7.99
N LEU A 23 -1.01 5.36 -7.39
CA LEU A 23 -0.59 4.27 -6.53
C LEU A 23 -0.34 4.85 -5.13
N CYS A 24 -1.05 4.32 -4.14
CA CYS A 24 -0.84 4.59 -2.74
C CYS A 24 -0.15 3.41 -2.07
N ALA A 25 0.83 3.70 -1.22
CA ALA A 25 1.44 2.74 -0.30
C ALA A 25 1.27 3.23 1.14
N LEU A 26 0.60 2.44 1.96
CA LEU A 26 0.52 2.64 3.41
C LEU A 26 1.48 1.65 4.08
N ILE A 27 2.41 2.16 4.88
CA ILE A 27 3.48 1.35 5.48
C ILE A 27 3.44 1.48 6.99
N ASN A 28 3.62 0.35 7.67
CA ASN A 28 3.85 0.27 9.11
C ASN A 28 5.08 -0.63 9.35
N GLY A 29 6.21 0.00 9.65
CA GLY A 29 7.49 -0.69 9.80
C GLY A 29 7.98 -1.28 8.47
N GLU A 30 8.11 -2.60 8.42
CA GLU A 30 8.65 -3.37 7.28
C GLU A 30 7.58 -3.96 6.35
N LEU A 31 6.30 -3.74 6.67
CA LEU A 31 5.17 -4.22 5.89
C LEU A 31 4.32 -3.03 5.42
N GLY A 32 3.67 -3.20 4.28
CA GLY A 32 2.72 -2.21 3.80
C GLY A 32 1.72 -2.75 2.82
N TRP A 33 0.69 -1.96 2.60
CA TRP A 33 -0.44 -2.23 1.74
C TRP A 33 -0.40 -1.30 0.53
N LEU A 34 -0.71 -1.84 -0.66
CA LEU A 34 -0.79 -1.06 -1.88
C LEU A 34 -2.24 -0.91 -2.32
N MET A 35 -2.57 0.29 -2.81
CA MET A 35 -3.81 0.59 -3.51
C MET A 35 -3.51 1.27 -4.83
N TYR A 36 -4.14 0.79 -5.89
CA TYR A 36 -4.07 1.36 -7.22
C TYR A 36 -5.44 1.90 -7.62
N LEU A 37 -5.47 3.13 -8.14
CA LEU A 37 -6.66 3.81 -8.65
C LEU A 37 -6.44 4.16 -10.12
N ARG A 38 -7.38 3.79 -10.99
CA ARG A 38 -7.33 4.14 -12.42
C ARG A 38 -7.62 5.61 -12.66
N GLU A 39 -8.56 6.15 -11.88
CA GLU A 39 -9.05 7.53 -11.97
C GLU A 39 -9.66 7.97 -10.63
N PRO A 40 -9.86 9.28 -10.40
CA PRO A 40 -10.50 9.77 -9.19
C PRO A 40 -11.91 9.19 -9.00
N GLY A 41 -12.18 8.61 -7.84
CA GLY A 41 -13.45 7.95 -7.52
C GLY A 41 -13.54 6.47 -7.92
N ASP A 42 -12.47 5.90 -8.49
CA ASP A 42 -12.35 4.46 -8.69
C ASP A 42 -12.40 3.72 -7.34
N ALA A 43 -13.11 2.58 -7.30
CA ALA A 43 -13.10 1.67 -6.15
C ALA A 43 -11.69 1.10 -5.89
N GLY A 44 -10.90 1.01 -6.97
CA GLY A 44 -9.49 0.66 -6.91
C GLY A 44 -9.24 -0.84 -6.87
N MET A 45 -7.95 -1.15 -6.78
CA MET A 45 -7.45 -2.49 -6.52
C MET A 45 -6.45 -2.45 -5.38
N SER A 46 -6.39 -3.51 -4.58
CA SER A 46 -5.49 -3.60 -3.44
C SER A 46 -4.65 -4.86 -3.41
N SER A 47 -3.50 -4.81 -2.74
CA SER A 47 -2.57 -5.96 -2.68
C SER A 47 -3.09 -7.12 -1.83
N ARG A 48 -2.70 -8.34 -2.21
CA ARG A 48 -2.77 -9.55 -1.38
C ARG A 48 -1.38 -10.18 -1.32
N ASN A 49 -1.03 -10.71 -0.16
CA ASN A 49 0.22 -11.42 0.05
C ASN A 49 -0.01 -12.93 -0.06
N PRO A 50 0.39 -13.57 -1.18
CA PRO A 50 0.21 -15.01 -1.37
C PRO A 50 1.09 -15.84 -0.44
N ASP A 51 2.16 -15.25 0.12
CA ASP A 51 3.13 -15.92 0.98
C ASP A 51 2.83 -15.68 2.47
N TYR A 52 1.68 -15.10 2.81
CA TYR A 52 1.28 -14.89 4.19
C TYR A 52 0.95 -16.22 4.89
N ASP A 53 1.66 -16.51 5.99
CA ASP A 53 1.52 -17.74 6.79
C ASP A 53 1.03 -17.49 8.23
N GLY A 54 0.68 -16.24 8.54
CA GLY A 54 0.21 -15.83 9.86
C GLY A 54 -1.28 -16.11 10.11
N PRO A 55 -1.81 -15.70 11.28
CA PRO A 55 -3.22 -15.90 11.62
C PRO A 55 -4.16 -15.14 10.68
N GLU A 56 -5.29 -15.76 10.31
CA GLU A 56 -6.30 -15.15 9.42
C GLU A 56 -6.89 -13.86 10.01
N ALA A 57 -7.08 -13.80 11.33
CA ALA A 57 -7.64 -12.66 12.03
C ALA A 57 -6.61 -11.56 12.36
N ALA A 58 -5.33 -11.72 11.96
CA ALA A 58 -4.33 -10.70 12.22
C ALA A 58 -4.53 -9.51 11.26
N SER A 59 -4.28 -8.33 11.80
CA SER A 59 -4.43 -7.05 11.11
C SER A 59 -3.20 -6.18 11.31
N ILE A 60 -3.05 -5.20 10.43
CA ILE A 60 -2.03 -4.15 10.51
C ILE A 60 -2.77 -2.83 10.42
N ASP A 61 -2.46 -1.94 11.35
CA ASP A 61 -2.95 -0.58 11.33
C ASP A 61 -1.99 0.33 10.56
N TYR A 62 -2.55 1.35 9.91
CA TYR A 62 -1.81 2.37 9.17
C TYR A 62 -2.28 3.74 9.61
N LEU A 63 -1.35 4.65 9.82
CA LEU A 63 -1.62 6.04 10.14
C LEU A 63 -1.37 6.90 8.91
N LEU A 64 -2.43 7.54 8.41
CA LEU A 64 -2.37 8.45 7.27
C LEU A 64 -1.96 9.85 7.73
N GLU A 65 -1.48 10.67 6.79
CA GLU A 65 -1.04 12.05 7.03
C GLU A 65 -2.15 12.93 7.60
N ASN A 66 -3.42 12.65 7.28
CA ASN A 66 -4.57 13.35 7.82
C ASN A 66 -4.93 12.94 9.26
N GLY A 67 -4.18 12.02 9.87
CA GLY A 67 -4.40 11.47 11.21
C GLY A 67 -5.42 10.34 11.28
N GLN A 68 -6.02 9.95 10.15
CA GLN A 68 -6.88 8.77 10.07
C GLN A 68 -6.05 7.51 10.34
N ARG A 69 -6.66 6.56 11.05
CA ARG A 69 -6.08 5.25 11.30
C ARG A 69 -6.95 4.18 10.66
N ASP A 70 -6.39 3.51 9.67
CA ASP A 70 -7.05 2.42 8.97
C ASP A 70 -6.45 1.09 9.43
N GLU A 71 -7.25 0.03 9.35
CA GLU A 71 -6.85 -1.32 9.74
C GLU A 71 -7.24 -2.29 8.64
N TYR A 72 -6.26 -3.06 8.15
CA TYR A 72 -6.45 -4.05 7.10
C TYR A 72 -5.89 -5.40 7.52
N PRO A 73 -6.41 -6.52 6.98
CA PRO A 73 -5.84 -7.84 7.23
C PRO A 73 -4.34 -7.89 6.91
N ALA A 74 -3.55 -8.52 7.78
CA ALA A 74 -2.11 -8.67 7.59
C ALA A 74 -1.78 -9.47 6.32
N SER A 75 -2.69 -10.34 5.89
CA SER A 75 -2.61 -11.09 4.62
C SER A 75 -2.66 -10.21 3.37
N TRP A 76 -2.94 -8.92 3.50
CA TRP A 76 -2.94 -7.97 2.38
C TRP A 76 -1.61 -7.21 2.27
N ALA A 77 -0.79 -7.27 3.31
CA ALA A 77 0.44 -6.51 3.41
C ALA A 77 1.64 -7.26 2.81
N LEU A 78 2.42 -6.54 2.04
CA LEU A 78 3.64 -7.01 1.39
C LEU A 78 4.87 -6.41 2.08
N PRO A 79 6.05 -7.05 1.96
CA PRO A 79 7.31 -6.46 2.44
C PRO A 79 7.63 -5.13 1.75
N VAL A 80 8.18 -4.17 2.49
CA VAL A 80 8.55 -2.82 1.96
C VAL A 80 9.44 -2.91 0.72
N ALA A 81 10.32 -3.90 0.61
CA ALA A 81 11.12 -4.13 -0.58
C ALA A 81 10.27 -4.39 -1.84
N THR A 82 9.17 -5.14 -1.68
CA THR A 82 8.19 -5.41 -2.76
C THR A 82 7.40 -4.15 -3.10
N LEU A 83 7.01 -3.35 -2.09
CA LEU A 83 6.34 -2.07 -2.31
C LEU A 83 7.21 -1.10 -3.12
N GLN A 84 8.49 -0.96 -2.75
CA GLN A 84 9.40 -0.08 -3.46
C GLN A 84 9.56 -0.49 -4.92
N ARG A 85 9.73 -1.79 -5.17
CA ARG A 85 9.79 -2.32 -6.54
C ARG A 85 8.48 -2.09 -7.30
N ALA A 86 7.33 -2.19 -6.64
CA ALA A 86 6.02 -1.92 -7.24
C ALA A 86 5.86 -0.44 -7.61
N ILE A 87 6.27 0.47 -6.72
CA ILE A 87 6.29 1.90 -6.97
C ILE A 87 7.18 2.23 -8.18
N ASP A 88 8.39 1.67 -8.24
CA ASP A 88 9.31 1.94 -9.33
C ASP A 88 8.81 1.38 -10.67
N ALA A 89 8.17 0.21 -10.66
CA ALA A 89 7.52 -0.35 -11.85
C ALA A 89 6.32 0.52 -12.30
N PHE A 90 5.45 0.90 -11.37
CA PHE A 90 4.28 1.75 -11.65
C PHE A 90 4.69 3.11 -12.23
N ARG A 91 5.77 3.71 -11.74
CA ARG A 91 6.30 4.98 -12.30
C ARG A 91 6.67 4.88 -13.77
N ALA A 92 6.99 3.69 -14.27
CA ALA A 92 7.44 3.52 -15.65
C ALA A 92 6.28 3.57 -16.66
N ASP A 93 5.14 2.94 -16.36
CA ASP A 93 4.02 2.81 -17.32
C ASP A 93 2.63 3.15 -16.75
N GLY A 94 2.51 3.39 -15.45
CA GLY A 94 1.24 3.68 -14.78
C GLY A 94 0.34 2.46 -14.59
N LEU A 95 0.85 1.24 -14.79
CA LEU A 95 0.08 0.02 -14.68
C LEU A 95 0.28 -0.66 -13.31
N PRO A 96 -0.73 -1.40 -12.81
CA PRO A 96 -0.57 -2.23 -11.63
C PRO A 96 0.51 -3.30 -11.91
N PRO A 97 1.63 -3.33 -11.18
CA PRO A 97 2.71 -4.26 -11.46
C PRO A 97 2.26 -5.71 -11.38
N ALA A 98 2.54 -6.49 -12.42
CA ALA A 98 2.02 -7.86 -12.59
C ALA A 98 2.55 -8.88 -11.56
N PHE A 99 3.61 -8.55 -10.83
CA PHE A 99 4.14 -9.39 -9.75
C PHE A 99 3.45 -9.18 -8.41
N VAL A 100 2.56 -8.18 -8.30
CA VAL A 100 1.68 -8.00 -7.14
C VAL A 100 0.37 -8.71 -7.44
N LEU A 101 -0.12 -9.49 -6.47
CA LEU A 101 -1.46 -10.05 -6.55
C LEU A 101 -2.47 -8.96 -6.17
N TRP A 102 -3.26 -8.54 -7.15
CA TRP A 102 -4.27 -7.48 -7.00
C TRP A 102 -5.66 -8.09 -6.79
N HIS A 103 -6.39 -7.58 -5.80
CA HIS A 103 -7.81 -7.79 -5.61
C HIS A 103 -8.57 -6.56 -6.11
N ARG A 104 -9.69 -6.74 -6.82
CA ARG A 104 -10.55 -5.62 -7.21
C ARG A 104 -11.54 -5.33 -6.09
N ASP A 105 -11.65 -4.06 -5.71
CA ASP A 105 -12.45 -3.66 -4.56
C ASP A 105 -13.84 -3.10 -4.99
N ASP A 106 -14.31 -3.46 -6.20
CA ASP A 106 -15.62 -3.13 -6.79
C ASP A 106 -16.70 -4.22 -6.65
#